data_AF-A0A6L3T7R1-F1
#
_entry.id   AF-A0A6L3T7R1-F1
#
_cell.length_a   1.000
_cell.length_b   1.000
_cell.length_c   1.000
_cell.angle_alpha   90.00
_cell.angle_beta   90.00
_cell.angle_gamma   90.00
#
_symmetry.space_group_name_H-M   'P 1'
#
loop_
_entity.id
_entity.type
_entity.pdbx_description
1 polymer ?
#
loop_
_entity_poly.entity_id
_entity_poly.type
_entity_poly.pdbx_seq_one_letter_code
_entity_poly.pdbx_strand_id
1 'polypeptide(L)'
;MPPSRTSASDPQPDGGGTAILWTLLLGSALIALAAAPKRPRGMPATEADPARPSNGGARSHTGRSAELVAATQVNRGRAAESPTEITGSGWKDIAVRVYLEFNKDRVLSVAAGVTFYTLLSLFPALAALVTSYGLFADVNVINEHLSAMQGFLPSGAVEIIGDQVKRIAAKGGGTLGLTFFTSLVISLWSANAAMKAMFDALNVVYEEEEKRSFVMLNLRSLTFTAGALVFVIFALTSIVVLPVIFKFVGISDATWFIALLRWPALMLVLLGGLSVLYRYGPSRERARWRWVGTGSAVACLLWLVASLLFSWYVASFGNYNETYGSLGAVIGFMTWIWISATIVLIGGEINAEMEHQTAKDTTTGPALPLGDREARMADTVGAAA
;
A
#
# COMPACT_ATOMS: atom_id res chain seq x y z
N MET A 1 32.86 61.98 -32.92
CA MET A 1 31.99 62.06 -31.74
C MET A 1 30.54 61.85 -32.18
N PRO A 2 29.93 60.67 -31.96
CA PRO A 2 28.50 60.47 -32.04
C PRO A 2 27.85 60.54 -30.63
N PRO A 3 26.54 60.83 -30.51
CA PRO A 3 25.88 61.02 -29.22
C PRO A 3 25.42 59.69 -28.59
N SER A 4 25.41 59.66 -27.26
CA SER A 4 24.94 58.56 -26.41
C SER A 4 23.42 58.40 -26.48
N ARG A 5 22.95 57.18 -26.76
CA ARG A 5 21.55 56.78 -26.61
C ARG A 5 21.28 56.37 -25.17
N THR A 6 20.35 57.05 -24.51
CA THR A 6 19.72 56.67 -23.26
C THR A 6 18.73 55.51 -23.51
N SER A 7 18.91 54.38 -22.82
CA SER A 7 17.94 53.28 -22.78
C SER A 7 16.85 53.59 -21.75
N ALA A 8 15.61 53.73 -22.22
CA ALA A 8 14.43 53.75 -21.36
C ALA A 8 14.18 52.36 -20.76
N SER A 9 13.91 52.30 -19.45
CA SER A 9 13.47 51.10 -18.74
C SER A 9 11.97 50.87 -18.98
N ASP A 10 11.61 49.74 -19.59
CA ASP A 10 10.21 49.27 -19.64
C ASP A 10 9.74 48.81 -18.24
N PRO A 11 8.50 49.12 -17.82
CA PRO A 11 7.95 48.63 -16.56
C PRO A 11 7.54 47.16 -16.69
N GLN A 12 8.08 46.32 -15.79
CA GLN A 12 7.74 44.90 -15.67
C GLN A 12 6.38 44.75 -14.96
N PRO A 13 5.42 43.96 -15.48
CA PRO A 13 4.10 43.84 -14.87
C PRO A 13 4.15 43.01 -13.56
N ASP A 14 3.54 43.54 -12.51
CA ASP A 14 3.48 42.96 -11.16
C ASP A 14 2.68 41.64 -11.12
N GLY A 15 3.35 40.51 -11.29
CA GLY A 15 2.77 39.16 -11.26
C GLY A 15 2.25 38.68 -9.89
N GLY A 16 2.24 39.53 -8.86
CA GLY A 16 1.80 39.18 -7.51
C GLY A 16 0.28 39.09 -7.34
N GLY A 17 -0.49 39.92 -8.06
CA GLY A 17 -1.95 40.01 -7.90
C GLY A 17 -2.71 38.77 -8.41
N THR A 18 -2.22 38.16 -9.49
CA THR A 18 -2.85 36.97 -10.09
C THR A 18 -2.62 35.72 -9.25
N ALA A 19 -1.44 35.57 -8.64
CA ALA A 19 -1.13 34.43 -7.77
C ALA A 19 -1.99 34.41 -6.49
N ILE A 20 -2.30 35.59 -5.92
CA ILE A 20 -3.16 35.73 -4.74
C ILE A 20 -4.62 35.38 -5.08
N LEU A 21 -5.11 35.79 -6.25
CA LEU A 21 -6.45 35.44 -6.73
C LEU A 21 -6.60 33.92 -6.95
N TRP A 22 -5.61 33.26 -7.53
CA TRP A 22 -5.64 31.81 -7.73
C TRP A 22 -5.56 31.02 -6.42
N THR A 23 -4.77 31.48 -5.44
CA THR A 23 -4.69 30.82 -4.12
C THR A 23 -5.98 30.98 -3.32
N LEU A 24 -6.65 32.14 -3.40
CA LEU A 24 -7.95 32.35 -2.77
C LEU A 24 -9.08 31.54 -3.43
N LEU A 25 -9.06 31.41 -4.77
CA LEU A 25 -10.02 30.58 -5.52
C LEU A 25 -9.87 29.08 -5.24
N LEU A 26 -8.63 28.58 -5.13
CA LEU A 26 -8.36 27.19 -4.75
C LEU A 26 -8.76 26.91 -3.30
N GLY A 27 -8.51 27.88 -2.40
CA GLY A 27 -8.92 27.79 -1.00
C GLY A 27 -10.44 27.74 -0.81
N SER A 28 -11.18 28.57 -1.55
CA SER A 28 -12.65 28.59 -1.47
C SER A 28 -13.29 27.35 -2.12
N ALA A 29 -12.71 26.81 -3.19
CA ALA A 29 -13.14 25.56 -3.79
C ALA A 29 -12.97 24.35 -2.84
N LEU A 30 -11.89 24.31 -2.06
CA LEU A 30 -11.66 23.26 -1.04
C LEU A 30 -12.66 23.36 0.12
N ILE A 31 -13.01 24.57 0.56
CA ILE A 31 -14.01 24.78 1.61
C ILE A 31 -15.41 24.41 1.09
N ALA A 32 -15.73 24.75 -0.16
CA ALA A 32 -17.01 24.38 -0.78
C ALA A 32 -17.16 22.86 -0.95
N LEU A 33 -16.07 22.14 -1.25
CA LEU A 33 -16.08 20.67 -1.32
C LEU A 33 -16.25 20.03 0.06
N ALA A 34 -15.65 20.63 1.10
CA ALA A 34 -15.76 20.16 2.49
C ALA A 34 -17.14 20.48 3.12
N ALA A 35 -17.79 21.56 2.67
CA ALA A 35 -19.09 22.01 3.15
C ALA A 35 -20.28 21.51 2.31
N ALA A 36 -20.03 20.73 1.25
CA ALA A 36 -21.09 20.17 0.42
C ALA A 36 -22.02 19.29 1.29
N PRO A 37 -23.35 19.52 1.26
CA PRO A 37 -24.28 18.78 2.09
C PRO A 37 -24.22 17.28 1.74
N LYS A 38 -23.98 16.46 2.76
CA LYS A 38 -24.03 14.99 2.64
C LYS A 38 -25.38 14.62 2.04
N ARG A 39 -25.35 13.88 0.93
CA ARG A 39 -26.57 13.30 0.31
C ARG A 39 -27.42 12.63 1.40
N PRO A 40 -28.75 12.76 1.34
CA PRO A 40 -29.62 12.19 2.35
C PRO A 40 -29.34 10.70 2.53
N ARG A 41 -29.24 10.30 3.80
CA ARG A 41 -29.15 8.91 4.28
C ARG A 41 -30.04 8.01 3.43
N GLY A 42 -29.45 6.94 2.91
CA GLY A 42 -30.20 5.83 2.32
C GLY A 42 -31.31 5.40 3.26
N MET A 43 -32.46 5.11 2.67
CA MET A 43 -33.61 4.50 3.34
C MET A 43 -33.16 3.30 4.19
N PRO A 44 -33.89 2.96 5.28
CA PRO A 44 -33.67 1.71 5.99
C PRO A 44 -33.63 0.56 4.98
N ALA A 45 -32.68 -0.35 5.15
CA ALA A 45 -32.47 -1.48 4.28
C ALA A 45 -33.79 -2.22 4.03
N THR A 46 -34.42 -1.92 2.89
CA THR A 46 -35.46 -2.76 2.33
C THR A 46 -34.79 -4.09 2.03
N GLU A 47 -35.31 -5.14 2.65
CA GLU A 47 -35.06 -6.55 2.38
C GLU A 47 -34.49 -6.76 0.96
N ALA A 48 -33.22 -7.16 0.89
CA ALA A 48 -32.57 -7.42 -0.38
C ALA A 48 -33.31 -8.54 -1.09
N ASP A 49 -33.94 -8.21 -2.22
CA ASP A 49 -34.61 -9.15 -3.11
C ASP A 49 -33.62 -10.24 -3.58
N PRO A 50 -33.80 -11.52 -3.20
CA PRO A 50 -32.86 -12.60 -3.52
C PRO A 50 -32.83 -12.96 -5.02
N ALA A 51 -33.69 -12.34 -5.84
CA ALA A 51 -33.86 -12.68 -7.25
C ALA A 51 -33.13 -11.75 -8.24
N ARG A 52 -32.45 -10.68 -7.79
CA ARG A 52 -31.73 -9.78 -8.73
C ARG A 52 -30.33 -10.32 -9.02
N PRO A 53 -30.03 -10.83 -10.23
CA PRO A 53 -28.66 -11.19 -10.59
C PRO A 53 -27.84 -9.91 -10.70
N SER A 54 -26.94 -9.67 -9.74
CA SER A 54 -25.90 -8.65 -9.87
C SER A 54 -24.96 -9.09 -10.99
N ASN A 55 -25.05 -8.45 -12.15
CA ASN A 55 -24.16 -8.69 -13.28
C ASN A 55 -22.71 -8.37 -12.89
N GLY A 56 -21.86 -9.40 -12.78
CA GLY A 56 -20.40 -9.29 -12.92
C GLY A 56 -19.53 -9.92 -11.82
N GLY A 57 -20.07 -10.17 -10.62
CA GLY A 57 -19.30 -10.70 -9.47
C GLY A 57 -19.54 -12.17 -9.14
N ALA A 58 -18.74 -12.72 -8.24
CA ALA A 58 -19.01 -13.99 -7.60
C ALA A 58 -20.32 -13.89 -6.79
N ARG A 59 -21.23 -14.84 -6.99
CA ARG A 59 -22.48 -14.87 -6.22
C ARG A 59 -22.16 -15.22 -4.76
N SER A 60 -22.90 -14.66 -3.81
CA SER A 60 -22.79 -14.98 -2.39
C SER A 60 -24.14 -15.39 -1.82
N HIS A 61 -24.10 -16.21 -0.76
CA HIS A 61 -25.26 -16.68 -0.02
C HIS A 61 -25.27 -16.06 1.37
N THR A 62 -26.44 -15.69 1.86
CA THR A 62 -26.64 -15.06 3.18
C THR A 62 -27.68 -15.80 4.01
N GLY A 63 -27.61 -15.64 5.34
CA GLY A 63 -28.56 -16.22 6.30
C GLY A 63 -28.79 -17.72 6.09
N ARG A 64 -30.05 -18.13 6.07
CA ARG A 64 -30.44 -19.56 5.93
C ARG A 64 -29.95 -20.21 4.64
N SER A 65 -29.83 -19.45 3.54
CA SER A 65 -29.30 -19.99 2.28
C SER A 65 -27.81 -20.36 2.39
N ALA A 66 -27.05 -19.55 3.13
CA ALA A 66 -25.63 -19.81 3.39
C ALA A 66 -25.43 -21.07 4.24
N GLU A 67 -26.24 -21.24 5.28
CA GLU A 67 -26.22 -22.43 6.13
C GLU A 67 -26.55 -23.71 5.34
N LEU A 68 -27.56 -23.65 4.46
CA LEU A 68 -27.93 -24.77 3.59
C LEU A 68 -26.81 -25.13 2.59
N VAL A 69 -26.18 -24.12 1.98
CA VAL A 69 -25.04 -24.32 1.07
C VAL A 69 -23.86 -24.92 1.83
N ALA A 70 -23.57 -24.44 3.03
CA ALA A 70 -22.50 -24.96 3.87
C ALA A 70 -22.73 -26.43 4.26
N ALA A 71 -23.97 -26.79 4.62
CA ALA A 71 -24.36 -28.15 4.99
C ALA A 71 -24.36 -29.13 3.80
N THR A 72 -24.69 -28.67 2.59
CA THR A 72 -24.77 -29.53 1.40
C THR A 72 -23.43 -29.69 0.69
N GLN A 73 -22.53 -28.69 0.76
CA GLN A 73 -21.26 -28.67 0.04
C GLN A 73 -20.06 -29.03 0.91
N VAL A 74 -20.16 -30.12 1.68
CA VAL A 74 -19.15 -30.54 2.66
C VAL A 74 -17.75 -30.70 2.03
N ASN A 75 -17.68 -31.22 0.81
CA ASN A 75 -16.43 -31.47 0.07
C ASN A 75 -15.76 -30.22 -0.51
N ARG A 76 -16.12 -29.01 -0.07
CA ARG A 76 -15.53 -27.74 -0.51
C ARG A 76 -14.83 -26.97 0.62
N GLY A 77 -14.75 -27.52 1.83
CA GLY A 77 -14.16 -26.83 2.97
C GLY A 77 -15.09 -25.80 3.63
N ARG A 78 -16.42 -25.97 3.52
CA ARG A 78 -17.42 -25.06 4.11
C ARG A 78 -17.42 -25.02 5.64
N ALA A 79 -16.82 -26.03 6.27
CA ALA A 79 -16.67 -26.12 7.72
C ALA A 79 -15.21 -25.92 8.19
N ALA A 80 -14.32 -25.44 7.31
CA ALA A 80 -12.90 -25.29 7.60
C ALA A 80 -12.67 -24.24 8.70
N GLU A 81 -11.87 -24.59 9.72
CA GLU A 81 -11.42 -23.69 10.79
C GLU A 81 -10.02 -23.13 10.51
N SER A 82 -9.35 -23.65 9.48
CA SER A 82 -8.05 -23.19 8.99
C SER A 82 -7.97 -23.29 7.46
N PRO A 83 -7.16 -22.45 6.78
CA PRO A 83 -6.99 -22.55 5.32
C PRO A 83 -6.46 -23.89 4.83
N THR A 84 -5.72 -24.63 5.68
CA THR A 84 -5.18 -25.96 5.36
C THR A 84 -6.25 -27.05 5.28
N GLU A 85 -7.43 -26.82 5.84
CA GLU A 85 -8.58 -27.75 5.76
C GLU A 85 -9.41 -27.54 4.49
N ILE A 86 -9.11 -26.50 3.70
CA ILE A 86 -9.80 -26.24 2.44
C ILE A 86 -9.34 -27.26 1.39
N THR A 87 -10.29 -28.07 0.92
CA THR A 87 -10.11 -29.07 -0.15
C THR A 87 -9.70 -28.44 -1.49
N GLY A 88 -9.12 -29.21 -2.41
CA GLY A 88 -8.73 -28.70 -3.73
C GLY A 88 -9.88 -28.12 -4.58
N SER A 89 -11.09 -28.67 -4.47
CA SER A 89 -12.33 -28.10 -5.03
C SER A 89 -12.65 -26.72 -4.44
N GLY A 90 -12.47 -26.55 -3.13
CA GLY A 90 -12.62 -25.26 -2.45
C GLY A 90 -11.58 -24.23 -2.90
N TRP A 91 -10.33 -24.64 -3.08
CA TRP A 91 -9.29 -23.77 -3.65
C TRP A 91 -9.56 -23.38 -5.11
N LYS A 92 -10.15 -24.28 -5.90
CA LYS A 92 -10.64 -23.94 -7.24
C LYS A 92 -11.75 -22.89 -7.17
N ASP A 93 -12.71 -23.05 -6.26
CA ASP A 93 -13.78 -22.06 -6.07
C ASP A 93 -13.18 -20.69 -5.68
N ILE A 94 -12.25 -20.65 -4.73
CA ILE A 94 -11.54 -19.44 -4.31
C ILE A 94 -10.82 -18.79 -5.50
N ALA A 95 -10.04 -19.54 -6.28
CA ALA A 95 -9.29 -18.99 -7.40
C ALA A 95 -10.20 -18.37 -8.47
N VAL A 96 -11.34 -19.01 -8.77
CA VAL A 96 -12.33 -18.46 -9.71
C VAL A 96 -12.98 -17.20 -9.14
N ARG A 97 -13.34 -17.18 -7.85
CA ARG A 97 -13.92 -15.99 -7.23
C ARG A 97 -12.94 -14.83 -7.16
N VAL A 98 -11.68 -15.06 -6.80
CA VAL A 98 -10.61 -14.04 -6.85
C VAL A 98 -10.50 -13.45 -8.26
N TYR A 99 -10.57 -14.27 -9.32
CA TYR A 99 -10.56 -13.74 -10.68
C TYR A 99 -11.80 -12.89 -11.01
N LEU A 100 -13.00 -13.33 -10.60
CA LEU A 100 -14.23 -12.58 -10.84
C LEU A 100 -14.26 -11.26 -10.07
N GLU A 101 -13.94 -11.29 -8.78
CA GLU A 101 -13.90 -10.12 -7.91
C GLU A 101 -12.80 -9.14 -8.30
N PHE A 102 -11.60 -9.62 -8.68
CA PHE A 102 -10.55 -8.76 -9.22
C PHE A 102 -11.02 -7.87 -10.38
N ASN A 103 -11.87 -8.43 -11.26
CA ASN A 103 -12.47 -7.69 -12.37
C ASN A 103 -13.63 -6.80 -11.92
N LYS A 104 -14.53 -7.30 -11.07
CA LYS A 104 -15.69 -6.55 -10.53
C LYS A 104 -15.25 -5.32 -9.74
N ASP A 105 -14.29 -5.48 -8.86
CA ASP A 105 -13.74 -4.43 -8.00
C ASP A 105 -12.77 -3.51 -8.74
N ARG A 106 -12.50 -3.84 -10.02
CA ARG A 106 -11.60 -3.10 -10.90
C ARG A 106 -10.26 -2.86 -10.20
N VAL A 107 -9.68 -3.91 -9.63
CA VAL A 107 -8.49 -3.86 -8.78
C VAL A 107 -7.35 -3.08 -9.45
N LEU A 108 -7.17 -3.20 -10.76
CA LEU A 108 -6.19 -2.41 -11.53
C LEU A 108 -6.44 -0.90 -11.47
N SER A 109 -7.71 -0.46 -11.55
CA SER A 109 -8.09 0.95 -11.44
C SER A 109 -7.91 1.46 -10.01
N VAL A 110 -8.28 0.64 -9.02
CA VAL A 110 -8.10 0.97 -7.59
C VAL A 110 -6.61 1.09 -7.24
N ALA A 111 -5.78 0.14 -7.69
CA ALA A 111 -4.33 0.18 -7.54
C ALA A 111 -3.69 1.41 -8.21
N ALA A 112 -4.24 1.89 -9.34
CA ALA A 112 -3.79 3.13 -9.97
C ALA A 112 -4.06 4.35 -9.07
N GLY A 113 -5.20 4.38 -8.37
CA GLY A 113 -5.49 5.38 -7.34
C GLY A 113 -4.48 5.34 -6.18
N VAL A 114 -4.18 4.15 -5.65
CA VAL A 114 -3.15 3.96 -4.62
C VAL A 114 -1.79 4.48 -5.11
N THR A 115 -1.45 4.19 -6.36
CA THR A 115 -0.20 4.63 -7.00
C THR A 115 -0.10 6.14 -7.05
N PHE A 116 -1.16 6.82 -7.50
CA PHE A 116 -1.22 8.28 -7.55
C PHE A 116 -0.97 8.92 -6.17
N TYR A 117 -1.67 8.46 -5.13
CA TYR A 117 -1.47 8.97 -3.77
C TYR A 117 -0.10 8.60 -3.18
N THR A 118 0.47 7.45 -3.57
CA THR A 118 1.84 7.05 -3.20
C THR A 118 2.87 8.01 -3.78
N LEU A 119 2.74 8.39 -5.05
CA LEU A 119 3.63 9.35 -5.70
C LEU A 119 3.53 10.74 -5.06
N LEU A 120 2.32 11.21 -4.77
CA LEU A 120 2.13 12.48 -4.04
C LEU A 120 2.77 12.45 -2.65
N SER A 121 2.69 11.30 -1.98
CA SER A 121 3.24 11.07 -0.64
C SER A 121 4.75 10.84 -0.63
N LEU A 122 5.38 10.67 -1.80
CA LEU A 122 6.80 10.35 -1.92
C LEU A 122 7.68 11.45 -1.32
N PHE A 123 7.44 12.71 -1.67
CA PHE A 123 8.27 13.81 -1.19
C PHE A 123 8.22 13.98 0.34
N PRO A 124 7.02 14.00 0.98
CA PRO A 124 6.95 14.00 2.44
C PRO A 124 7.54 12.76 3.08
N ALA A 125 7.35 11.57 2.49
CA ALA A 125 7.90 10.33 3.03
C ALA A 125 9.43 10.33 3.00
N LEU A 126 10.04 10.82 1.91
CA LEU A 126 11.49 10.96 1.80
C LEU A 126 12.05 12.02 2.76
N ALA A 127 11.32 13.12 2.98
CA ALA A 127 11.68 14.07 4.03
C ALA A 127 11.67 13.41 5.41
N ALA A 128 10.61 12.67 5.77
CA ALA A 128 10.53 11.93 7.02
C ALA A 128 11.65 10.89 7.14
N LEU A 129 12.00 10.19 6.06
CA LEU A 129 13.08 9.22 6.00
C LEU A 129 14.44 9.86 6.27
N VAL A 130 14.80 10.90 5.51
CA VAL A 130 16.10 11.57 5.65
C VAL A 130 16.23 12.21 7.04
N THR A 131 15.17 12.86 7.52
CA THR A 131 15.11 13.44 8.87
C THR A 131 15.30 12.36 9.93
N SER A 132 14.57 11.23 9.85
CA SER A 132 14.70 10.15 10.83
C SER A 132 16.04 9.42 10.76
N TYR A 133 16.58 9.21 9.55
CA TYR A 133 17.84 8.52 9.33
C TYR A 133 19.04 9.33 9.84
N GLY A 134 19.02 10.65 9.64
CA GLY A 134 20.05 11.57 10.14
C GLY A 134 20.22 11.58 11.66
N LEU A 135 19.30 10.98 12.43
CA LEU A 135 19.46 10.79 13.88
C LEU A 135 20.48 9.71 14.24
N PHE A 136 20.65 8.70 13.38
CA PHE A 136 21.40 7.49 13.69
C PHE A 136 22.58 7.26 12.76
N ALA A 137 22.59 7.85 11.56
CA ALA A 137 23.62 7.67 10.56
C ALA A 137 23.81 8.90 9.66
N ASP A 138 24.98 8.99 9.03
CA ASP A 138 25.26 10.03 8.04
C ASP A 138 24.36 9.84 6.81
N VAL A 139 23.67 10.90 6.40
CA VAL A 139 22.76 10.91 5.25
C VAL A 139 23.48 10.52 3.95
N ASN A 140 24.80 10.75 3.87
CA ASN A 140 25.61 10.34 2.72
C ASN A 140 25.62 8.81 2.51
N VAL A 141 25.48 8.05 3.60
CA VAL A 141 25.42 6.57 3.60
C VAL A 141 24.11 6.06 2.96
N ILE A 142 23.03 6.85 2.97
CA ILE A 142 21.76 6.46 2.31
C ILE A 142 21.98 6.20 0.82
N ASN A 143 22.81 7.00 0.14
CA ASN A 143 23.06 6.82 -1.29
C ASN A 143 23.79 5.51 -1.59
N GLU A 144 24.73 5.10 -0.73
CA GLU A 144 25.40 3.80 -0.81
C GLU A 144 24.44 2.64 -0.53
N HIS A 145 23.43 2.84 0.33
CA HIS A 145 22.41 1.82 0.59
C HIS A 145 21.43 1.66 -0.58
N LEU A 146 21.06 2.77 -1.21
CA LEU A 146 20.17 2.74 -2.37
C LEU A 146 20.79 1.97 -3.55
N SER A 147 22.11 2.07 -3.75
CA SER A 147 22.81 1.30 -4.79
C SER A 147 22.81 -0.20 -4.49
N ALA A 148 22.91 -0.60 -3.20
CA ALA A 148 22.79 -1.99 -2.78
C ALA A 148 21.38 -2.59 -3.01
N MET A 149 20.36 -1.76 -3.21
CA MET A 149 18.98 -2.18 -3.49
C MET A 149 18.66 -2.32 -4.99
N GLN A 150 19.60 -2.05 -5.91
CA GLN A 150 19.38 -2.14 -7.36
C GLN A 150 18.93 -3.52 -7.87
N GLY A 151 19.11 -4.59 -7.08
CA GLY A 151 18.58 -5.93 -7.40
C GLY A 151 17.07 -6.12 -7.12
N PHE A 152 16.42 -5.17 -6.43
CA PHE A 152 15.03 -5.26 -5.97
C PHE A 152 14.21 -4.06 -6.35
N LEU A 153 14.85 -2.87 -6.33
CA LEU A 153 14.27 -1.64 -6.81
C LEU A 153 14.66 -1.45 -8.28
N PRO A 154 13.72 -1.05 -9.15
CA PRO A 154 14.05 -0.66 -10.50
C PRO A 154 15.02 0.53 -10.51
N SER A 155 15.89 0.62 -11.52
CA SER A 155 16.86 1.71 -11.66
C SER A 155 16.23 3.11 -11.56
N GLY A 156 15.07 3.32 -12.19
CA GLY A 156 14.34 4.59 -12.12
C GLY A 156 13.84 4.93 -10.71
N ALA A 157 13.49 3.93 -9.89
CA ALA A 157 13.13 4.15 -8.48
C ALA A 157 14.35 4.64 -7.68
N VAL A 158 15.50 3.99 -7.89
CA VAL A 158 16.76 4.35 -7.23
C VAL A 158 17.21 5.76 -7.61
N GLU A 159 17.09 6.12 -8.89
CA GLU A 159 17.46 7.45 -9.40
C GLU A 159 16.58 8.56 -8.79
N ILE A 160 15.25 8.42 -8.85
CA ILE A 160 14.31 9.42 -8.32
C ILE A 160 14.48 9.58 -6.81
N ILE A 161 14.57 8.47 -6.07
CA ILE A 161 14.74 8.49 -4.61
C ILE A 161 16.10 9.11 -4.26
N GLY A 162 17.17 8.69 -4.94
CA GLY A 162 18.54 9.19 -4.70
C GLY A 162 18.68 10.69 -4.94
N ASP A 163 18.11 11.20 -6.03
CA ASP A 163 18.13 12.64 -6.33
C ASP A 163 17.40 13.45 -5.27
N GLN A 164 16.26 12.94 -4.80
CA GLN A 164 15.50 13.62 -3.76
C GLN A 164 16.20 13.57 -2.40
N VAL A 165 16.83 12.44 -2.04
CA VAL A 165 17.66 12.32 -0.83
C VAL A 165 18.80 13.32 -0.87
N LYS A 166 19.53 13.42 -1.99
CA LYS A 166 20.62 14.41 -2.16
C LYS A 166 20.14 15.85 -2.00
N ARG A 167 18.99 16.20 -2.58
CA ARG A 167 18.39 17.54 -2.44
C ARG A 167 18.04 17.88 -1.00
N ILE A 168 17.53 16.91 -0.24
CA ILE A 168 17.19 17.11 1.18
C ILE A 168 18.46 17.20 2.02
N ALA A 169 19.44 16.32 1.79
CA ALA A 169 20.74 16.33 2.47
C ALA A 169 21.50 17.65 2.27
N ALA A 170 21.49 18.19 1.04
CA ALA A 170 22.18 19.43 0.69
C ALA A 170 21.62 20.67 1.41
N LYS A 171 20.38 20.62 1.91
CA LYS A 171 19.76 21.73 2.65
C LYS A 171 20.23 21.84 4.11
N GLY A 172 21.08 20.93 4.59
CA GLY A 172 21.71 21.00 5.91
C GLY A 172 20.82 20.47 7.03
N GLY A 173 21.43 19.67 7.92
CA GLY A 173 20.79 18.97 9.03
C GLY A 173 20.03 19.90 9.96
N GLY A 174 18.76 19.56 10.20
CA GLY A 174 17.93 20.25 11.17
C GLY A 174 18.55 20.20 12.56
N THR A 175 18.53 21.33 13.26
CA THR A 175 18.83 21.41 14.69
C THR A 175 18.00 20.37 15.43
N LEU A 176 18.65 19.47 16.18
CA LEU A 176 17.99 18.55 17.12
C LEU A 176 17.21 19.41 18.13
N GLY A 177 15.91 19.58 17.89
CA GLY A 177 15.07 20.53 18.61
C GLY A 177 13.63 20.49 18.11
N LEU A 178 12.82 21.45 18.55
CA LEU A 178 11.38 21.50 18.23
C LEU A 178 11.10 21.45 16.71
N THR A 179 11.93 22.11 15.90
CA THR A 179 11.82 22.16 14.43
C THR A 179 11.93 20.80 13.76
N PHE A 180 12.77 19.90 14.31
CA PHE A 180 12.88 18.53 13.82
C PHE A 180 11.56 17.78 14.00
N PHE A 181 11.01 17.79 15.22
CA PHE A 181 9.80 17.05 15.55
C PHE A 181 8.59 17.58 14.78
N THR A 182 8.45 18.90 14.67
CA THR A 182 7.36 19.49 13.89
C THR A 182 7.47 19.16 12.40
N SER A 183 8.67 19.21 11.82
CA SER A 183 8.88 18.82 10.42
C SER A 183 8.57 17.36 10.18
N LEU A 184 9.03 16.46 11.07
CA LEU A 184 8.74 15.02 10.97
C LEU A 184 7.24 14.74 11.05
N VAL A 185 6.53 15.38 11.98
CA VAL A 185 5.07 15.22 12.12
C VAL A 185 4.34 15.72 10.87
N ILE A 186 4.71 16.88 10.34
CA ILE A 186 4.10 17.43 9.10
C ILE A 186 4.38 16.50 7.91
N SER A 187 5.60 15.98 7.79
CA SER A 187 5.98 15.03 6.74
C SER A 187 5.20 13.73 6.84
N LEU A 188 5.09 13.13 8.04
CA LEU A 188 4.32 11.91 8.28
C LEU A 188 2.82 12.13 8.02
N TRP A 189 2.27 13.27 8.46
CA TRP A 189 0.89 13.65 8.19
C TRP A 189 0.60 13.71 6.70
N SER A 190 1.52 14.27 5.93
CA SER A 190 1.39 14.43 4.48
C SER A 190 1.60 13.09 3.75
N ALA A 191 2.55 12.27 4.21
CA ALA A 191 2.82 10.94 3.68
C ALA A 191 1.66 9.95 3.92
N ASN A 192 0.80 10.24 4.91
CA ASN A 192 -0.31 9.39 5.30
C ASN A 192 -1.38 9.21 4.20
N ALA A 193 -1.41 10.08 3.17
CA ALA A 193 -2.37 9.96 2.07
C ALA A 193 -2.24 8.63 1.32
N ALA A 194 -1.02 8.13 1.09
CA ALA A 194 -0.79 6.83 0.47
C ALA A 194 -1.40 5.67 1.27
N MET A 195 -1.23 5.70 2.61
CA MET A 195 -1.74 4.66 3.49
C MET A 195 -3.26 4.67 3.56
N LYS A 196 -3.88 5.85 3.59
CA LYS A 196 -5.34 5.97 3.49
C LYS A 196 -5.88 5.42 2.17
N ALA A 197 -5.21 5.73 1.05
CA ALA A 197 -5.59 5.18 -0.25
C ALA A 197 -5.48 3.65 -0.26
N MET A 198 -4.46 3.07 0.37
CA MET A 198 -4.34 1.62 0.54
C MET A 198 -5.46 1.05 1.42
N PHE A 199 -5.85 1.72 2.50
CA PHE A 199 -6.98 1.27 3.34
C PHE A 199 -8.30 1.31 2.59
N ASP A 200 -8.57 2.37 1.82
CA ASP A 200 -9.74 2.44 0.95
C ASP A 200 -9.73 1.33 -0.10
N ALA A 201 -8.57 1.06 -0.71
CA ALA A 201 -8.44 -0.02 -1.68
C ALA A 201 -8.69 -1.40 -1.06
N LEU A 202 -8.23 -1.63 0.17
CA LEU A 202 -8.53 -2.85 0.91
C LEU A 202 -10.00 -2.92 1.33
N ASN A 203 -10.62 -1.80 1.71
CA ASN A 203 -12.06 -1.77 1.98
C ASN A 203 -12.86 -2.21 0.74
N VAL A 204 -12.46 -1.78 -0.47
CA VAL A 204 -13.08 -2.25 -1.73
C VAL A 204 -12.96 -3.77 -1.86
N VAL A 205 -11.75 -4.33 -1.74
CA VAL A 205 -11.47 -5.78 -1.86
C VAL A 205 -12.24 -6.63 -0.84
N TYR A 206 -12.46 -6.10 0.37
CA TYR A 206 -13.24 -6.80 1.40
C TYR A 206 -14.76 -6.51 1.30
N GLU A 207 -15.19 -5.75 0.30
CA GLU A 207 -16.55 -5.22 0.12
C GLU A 207 -17.09 -4.55 1.40
N GLU A 208 -16.24 -3.78 2.07
CA GLU A 208 -16.53 -3.04 3.29
C GLU A 208 -16.62 -1.53 3.04
N GLU A 209 -17.46 -0.85 3.81
CA GLU A 209 -17.48 0.61 3.88
C GLU A 209 -16.62 1.11 5.05
N GLU A 210 -16.00 2.28 4.89
CA GLU A 210 -15.22 2.91 5.95
C GLU A 210 -16.14 3.43 7.07
N LYS A 211 -16.20 2.70 8.18
CA LYS A 211 -17.03 3.02 9.34
C LYS A 211 -16.28 3.82 10.41
N ARG A 212 -14.94 3.90 10.34
CA ARG A 212 -14.11 4.56 11.37
C ARG A 212 -14.29 6.07 11.30
N SER A 213 -14.28 6.72 12.46
CA SER A 213 -14.26 8.18 12.53
C SER A 213 -12.98 8.74 11.88
N PHE A 214 -13.05 9.99 11.39
CA PHE A 214 -11.91 10.67 10.79
C PHE A 214 -10.66 10.59 11.69
N VAL A 215 -10.81 10.79 13.00
CA VAL A 215 -9.70 10.74 13.96
C VAL A 215 -9.09 9.34 14.04
N MET A 216 -9.91 8.29 14.17
CA MET A 216 -9.44 6.91 14.28
C MET A 216 -8.76 6.45 12.99
N LEU A 217 -9.33 6.80 11.83
CA LEU A 217 -8.72 6.51 10.53
C LEU A 217 -7.35 7.19 10.40
N ASN A 218 -7.26 8.48 10.74
CA ASN A 218 -5.99 9.22 10.70
C ASN A 218 -4.94 8.61 11.64
N LEU A 219 -5.32 8.27 12.87
CA LEU A 219 -4.38 7.70 13.84
C LEU A 219 -3.85 6.33 13.38
N ARG A 220 -4.73 5.45 12.87
CA ARG A 220 -4.32 4.14 12.35
C ARG A 220 -3.42 4.30 11.13
N SER A 221 -3.85 5.10 10.15
CA SER A 221 -3.08 5.30 8.93
C SER A 221 -1.70 5.93 9.24
N LEU A 222 -1.62 6.91 10.15
CA LEU A 222 -0.34 7.45 10.64
C LEU A 222 0.54 6.40 11.30
N THR A 223 -0.05 5.53 12.14
CA THR A 223 0.68 4.44 12.79
C THR A 223 1.28 3.49 11.75
N PHE A 224 0.53 3.17 10.70
CA PHE A 224 1.00 2.35 9.59
C PHE A 224 2.05 3.06 8.73
N THR A 225 1.91 4.36 8.47
CA THR A 225 2.93 5.16 7.77
C THR A 225 4.22 5.22 8.56
N ALA A 226 4.14 5.45 9.88
CA ALA A 226 5.31 5.43 10.76
C ALA A 226 5.93 4.02 10.83
N GLY A 227 5.12 2.96 10.92
CA GLY A 227 5.59 1.58 10.88
C GLY A 227 6.29 1.23 9.57
N ALA A 228 5.75 1.66 8.43
CA ALA A 228 6.39 1.51 7.11
C ALA A 228 7.71 2.28 7.03
N LEU A 229 7.78 3.48 7.62
CA LEU A 229 9.02 4.25 7.71
C LEU A 229 10.08 3.53 8.54
N VAL A 230 9.69 3.02 9.72
CA VAL A 230 10.58 2.23 10.57
C VAL A 230 11.04 0.96 9.86
N PHE A 231 10.15 0.30 9.11
CA PHE A 231 10.52 -0.85 8.28
C PHE A 231 11.57 -0.49 7.23
N VAL A 232 11.39 0.61 6.50
CA VAL A 232 12.37 1.06 5.49
C VAL A 232 13.71 1.39 6.15
N ILE A 233 13.72 2.10 7.28
CA ILE A 233 14.95 2.39 8.03
C ILE A 233 15.62 1.09 8.47
N PHE A 234 14.87 0.18 9.09
CA PHE A 234 15.38 -1.11 9.51
C PHE A 234 15.95 -1.92 8.34
N ALA A 235 15.28 -1.93 7.19
CA ALA A 235 15.75 -2.62 5.99
C ALA A 235 17.07 -2.03 5.48
N LEU A 236 17.16 -0.69 5.36
CA LEU A 236 18.37 0.01 4.95
C LEU A 236 19.53 -0.21 5.94
N THR A 237 19.27 -0.08 7.24
CA THR A 237 20.28 -0.28 8.28
C THR A 237 20.74 -1.73 8.37
N SER A 238 19.84 -2.70 8.17
CA SER A 238 20.18 -4.13 8.17
C SER A 238 21.19 -4.48 7.08
N ILE A 239 21.15 -3.81 5.93
CA ILE A 239 22.12 -4.02 4.84
C ILE A 239 23.57 -3.75 5.29
N VAL A 240 23.78 -2.82 6.24
CA VAL A 240 25.11 -2.42 6.71
C VAL A 240 25.49 -2.93 8.09
N VAL A 241 24.54 -2.92 9.03
CA VAL A 241 24.83 -3.35 10.42
C VAL A 241 25.08 -4.85 10.49
N LEU A 242 24.36 -5.67 9.73
CA LEU A 242 24.56 -7.11 9.74
C LEU A 242 26.00 -7.51 9.34
N PRO A 243 26.57 -7.02 8.21
CA PRO A 243 27.99 -7.26 7.89
C PRO A 243 28.96 -6.86 9.00
N VAL A 244 28.75 -5.71 9.63
CA VAL A 244 29.62 -5.21 10.71
C VAL A 244 29.55 -6.12 11.93
N ILE A 245 28.34 -6.51 12.37
CA ILE A 245 28.14 -7.46 13.48
C ILE A 245 28.82 -8.79 13.17
N PHE A 246 28.67 -9.33 11.96
CA PHE A 246 29.30 -10.60 11.59
C PHE A 246 30.83 -10.54 11.65
N LYS A 247 31.41 -9.43 11.17
CA LYS A 247 32.86 -9.19 11.29
C LYS A 247 33.32 -9.14 12.75
N PHE A 248 32.55 -8.51 13.65
CA PHE A 248 32.86 -8.45 15.09
C PHE A 248 32.73 -9.79 15.80
N VAL A 249 31.75 -10.63 15.42
CA VAL A 249 31.54 -11.97 16.01
C VAL A 249 32.53 -13.01 15.46
N GLY A 250 33.45 -12.60 14.58
CA GLY A 250 34.47 -13.48 14.00
C GLY A 250 33.93 -14.41 12.92
N ILE A 251 32.74 -14.13 12.39
CA ILE A 251 32.15 -14.83 11.26
C ILE A 251 32.79 -14.23 9.99
N SER A 252 33.85 -14.87 9.49
CA SER A 252 34.64 -14.40 8.34
C SER A 252 33.87 -14.50 7.01
N ASP A 253 34.46 -13.95 5.94
CA ASP A 253 33.94 -13.83 4.57
C ASP A 253 33.47 -15.15 3.89
N ALA A 254 33.63 -16.31 4.55
CA ALA A 254 33.17 -17.62 4.08
C ALA A 254 31.64 -17.84 4.19
N THR A 255 30.88 -16.80 4.54
CA THR A 255 29.52 -16.94 5.04
C THR A 255 28.48 -16.40 4.05
N TRP A 256 28.62 -16.77 2.77
CA TRP A 256 27.63 -16.47 1.72
C TRP A 256 26.20 -16.85 2.14
N PHE A 257 26.05 -17.89 2.97
CA PHE A 257 24.77 -18.36 3.50
C PHE A 257 24.13 -17.39 4.52
N ILE A 258 24.92 -16.66 5.30
CA ILE A 258 24.37 -15.63 6.21
C ILE A 258 24.04 -14.35 5.42
N ALA A 259 24.86 -13.99 4.42
CA ALA A 259 24.50 -12.94 3.47
C ALA A 259 23.23 -13.29 2.68
N LEU A 260 22.96 -14.58 2.44
CA LEU A 260 21.71 -15.07 1.87
C LEU A 260 20.54 -14.96 2.86
N LEU A 261 20.76 -15.22 4.16
CA LEU A 261 19.74 -15.22 5.22
C LEU A 261 19.10 -13.83 5.45
N ARG A 262 19.77 -12.74 5.06
CA ARG A 262 19.20 -11.38 5.11
C ARG A 262 17.90 -11.27 4.31
N TRP A 263 17.80 -11.96 3.17
CA TRP A 263 16.67 -11.86 2.27
C TRP A 263 15.42 -12.55 2.83
N PRO A 264 15.50 -13.80 3.34
CA PRO A 264 14.42 -14.39 4.13
C PRO A 264 14.01 -13.54 5.32
N ALA A 265 14.95 -12.92 6.05
CA ALA A 265 14.61 -12.07 7.19
C ALA A 265 13.77 -10.86 6.78
N LEU A 266 14.17 -10.13 5.73
CA LEU A 266 13.38 -9.02 5.18
C LEU A 266 12.03 -9.49 4.66
N MET A 267 11.98 -10.67 4.02
CA MET A 267 10.74 -11.26 3.53
C MET A 267 9.78 -11.62 4.67
N LEU A 268 10.30 -12.13 5.79
CA LEU A 268 9.50 -12.41 6.99
C LEU A 268 8.93 -11.14 7.60
N VAL A 269 9.72 -10.06 7.65
CA VAL A 269 9.23 -8.76 8.14
C VAL A 269 8.18 -8.19 7.18
N LEU A 270 8.40 -8.29 5.86
CA LEU A 270 7.41 -7.88 4.85
C LEU A 270 6.10 -8.69 4.99
N LEU A 271 6.21 -10.01 5.16
CA LEU A 271 5.07 -10.90 5.39
C LEU A 271 4.30 -10.49 6.64
N GLY A 272 5.00 -10.24 7.75
CA GLY A 272 4.40 -9.73 8.98
C GLY A 272 3.73 -8.37 8.79
N GLY A 273 4.37 -7.46 8.06
CA GLY A 273 3.82 -6.15 7.70
C GLY A 273 2.53 -6.25 6.89
N LEU A 274 2.50 -7.11 5.86
CA LEU A 274 1.30 -7.37 5.07
C LEU A 274 0.21 -8.05 5.90
N SER A 275 0.56 -8.99 6.79
CA SER A 275 -0.42 -9.64 7.67
C SER A 275 -1.05 -8.64 8.64
N VAL A 276 -0.26 -7.71 9.17
CA VAL A 276 -0.76 -6.59 9.99
C VAL A 276 -1.65 -5.66 9.14
N LEU A 277 -1.23 -5.35 7.91
CA LEU A 277 -2.01 -4.52 6.98
C LEU A 277 -3.37 -5.13 6.65
N TYR A 278 -3.44 -6.42 6.29
CA TYR A 278 -4.70 -7.07 5.98
C TYR A 278 -5.61 -7.22 7.19
N ARG A 279 -5.05 -7.30 8.40
CA ARG A 279 -5.84 -7.43 9.63
C ARG A 279 -6.42 -6.11 10.14
N TYR A 280 -5.71 -5.00 9.99
CA TYR A 280 -6.12 -3.72 10.59
C TYR A 280 -6.43 -2.61 9.56
N GLY A 281 -6.05 -2.82 8.30
CA GLY A 281 -6.33 -1.93 7.18
C GLY A 281 -7.83 -1.83 6.90
N PRO A 282 -8.52 -2.94 6.58
CA PRO A 282 -9.96 -2.96 6.36
C PRO A 282 -10.79 -2.49 7.58
N SER A 283 -11.93 -1.87 7.33
CA SER A 283 -12.89 -1.38 8.35
C SER A 283 -13.93 -2.45 8.75
N ARG A 284 -13.44 -3.58 9.27
CA ARG A 284 -14.24 -4.73 9.72
C ARG A 284 -13.72 -5.33 11.02
N GLU A 285 -14.46 -6.27 11.60
CA GLU A 285 -13.96 -7.08 12.71
C GLU A 285 -12.74 -7.90 12.26
N ARG A 286 -11.80 -8.06 13.19
CA ARG A 286 -10.44 -8.49 12.84
C ARG A 286 -10.44 -9.97 12.48
N ALA A 287 -9.90 -10.31 11.32
CA ALA A 287 -9.62 -11.71 10.99
C ALA A 287 -8.57 -12.33 11.92
N ARG A 288 -8.69 -13.63 12.21
CA ARG A 288 -7.63 -14.37 12.91
C ARG A 288 -6.37 -14.44 12.04
N TRP A 289 -5.20 -14.47 12.68
CA TRP A 289 -3.89 -14.48 11.98
C TRP A 289 -3.75 -15.58 10.91
N ARG A 290 -4.36 -16.74 11.14
CA ARG A 290 -4.34 -17.87 10.19
C ARG A 290 -5.00 -17.54 8.85
N TRP A 291 -6.01 -16.67 8.82
CA TRP A 291 -6.77 -16.34 7.61
C TRP A 291 -6.10 -15.24 6.78
N VAL A 292 -5.33 -14.35 7.42
CA VAL A 292 -4.59 -13.29 6.69
C VAL A 292 -3.21 -13.74 6.20
N GLY A 293 -2.63 -14.77 6.83
CA GLY A 293 -1.26 -15.20 6.56
C GLY A 293 -1.05 -15.77 5.16
N THR A 294 -2.01 -16.52 4.62
CA THR A 294 -1.87 -17.15 3.29
C THR A 294 -1.81 -16.11 2.18
N GLY A 295 -2.71 -15.12 2.17
CA GLY A 295 -2.68 -14.03 1.20
C GLY A 295 -1.43 -13.15 1.36
N SER A 296 -0.93 -12.94 2.58
CA SER A 296 0.36 -12.27 2.79
C SER A 296 1.52 -13.05 2.16
N ALA A 297 1.57 -14.37 2.34
CA ALA A 297 2.61 -15.21 1.75
C ALA A 297 2.54 -15.20 0.21
N VAL A 298 1.34 -15.30 -0.36
CA VAL A 298 1.15 -15.22 -1.82
C VAL A 298 1.54 -13.84 -2.36
N ALA A 299 1.14 -12.75 -1.69
CA ALA A 299 1.54 -11.39 -2.08
C ALA A 299 3.06 -11.20 -2.02
N CYS A 300 3.73 -11.67 -0.97
CA CYS A 300 5.19 -11.65 -0.87
C CYS A 300 5.86 -12.40 -2.04
N LEU A 301 5.38 -13.60 -2.36
CA LEU A 301 5.92 -14.39 -3.46
C LEU A 301 5.71 -13.72 -4.81
N LEU A 302 4.49 -13.24 -5.09
CA LEU A 302 4.16 -12.52 -6.31
C LEU A 302 5.00 -11.24 -6.43
N TRP A 303 5.20 -10.51 -5.33
CA TRP A 303 5.99 -9.29 -5.31
C TRP A 303 7.47 -9.56 -5.62
N LEU A 304 8.03 -10.64 -5.09
CA LEU A 304 9.39 -11.07 -5.41
C LEU A 304 9.53 -11.41 -6.91
N VAL A 305 8.62 -12.23 -7.44
CA VAL A 305 8.60 -12.61 -8.87
C VAL A 305 8.43 -11.39 -9.75
N ALA A 306 7.49 -10.51 -9.43
CA ALA A 306 7.24 -9.28 -10.16
C ALA A 306 8.44 -8.33 -10.12
N SER A 307 9.14 -8.21 -8.99
CA SER A 307 10.34 -7.38 -8.87
C SER A 307 11.47 -7.91 -9.76
N LEU A 308 11.68 -9.22 -9.82
CA LEU A 308 12.67 -9.85 -10.71
C LEU A 308 12.31 -9.65 -12.18
N LEU A 309 11.05 -9.89 -12.56
CA LEU A 309 10.57 -9.70 -13.93
C LEU A 309 10.65 -8.24 -14.36
N PHE A 310 10.30 -7.32 -13.46
CA PHE A 310 10.35 -5.88 -13.74
C PHE A 310 11.80 -5.39 -13.85
N SER A 311 12.71 -5.88 -13.00
CA SER A 311 14.13 -5.58 -13.12
C SER A 311 14.70 -6.06 -14.45
N TRP A 312 14.33 -7.28 -14.89
CA TRP A 312 14.72 -7.81 -16.20
C TRP A 312 14.12 -6.99 -17.36
N TYR A 313 12.86 -6.59 -17.25
CA TYR A 313 12.18 -5.74 -18.22
C TYR A 313 12.92 -4.40 -18.38
N VAL A 314 13.16 -3.67 -17.28
CA VAL A 314 13.83 -2.36 -17.33
C VAL A 314 15.27 -2.49 -17.85
N ALA A 315 16.01 -3.52 -17.45
CA ALA A 315 17.37 -3.77 -17.96
C ALA A 315 17.38 -4.01 -19.48
N SER A 316 16.38 -4.71 -20.00
CA SER A 316 16.24 -4.99 -21.43
C SER A 316 15.79 -3.75 -22.23
N PHE A 317 15.08 -2.83 -21.58
CA PHE A 317 14.61 -1.56 -22.14
C PHE A 317 15.64 -0.42 -22.07
N GLY A 318 16.90 -0.69 -21.70
CA GLY A 318 17.97 0.31 -21.55
C GLY A 318 18.17 1.26 -22.76
N ASN A 319 17.85 0.82 -23.98
CA ASN A 319 17.91 1.67 -25.18
C ASN A 319 16.77 2.72 -25.28
N TYR A 320 15.66 2.56 -24.56
CA TYR A 320 14.56 3.55 -24.53
C TYR A 320 14.90 4.76 -23.62
N ASN A 321 15.80 4.55 -22.65
CA ASN A 321 16.30 5.60 -21.75
C ASN A 321 17.11 6.67 -22.50
N GLU A 322 17.68 6.34 -23.67
CA GLU A 322 18.38 7.33 -24.52
C GLU A 322 17.42 8.36 -25.13
N THR A 323 16.17 7.97 -25.40
CA THR A 323 15.17 8.86 -26.03
C THR A 323 14.32 9.61 -24.99
N TYR A 324 13.99 8.96 -23.88
CA TYR A 324 13.06 9.51 -22.88
C TYR A 324 13.71 9.89 -21.54
N GLY A 325 14.99 9.54 -21.31
CA GLY A 325 15.76 9.94 -20.13
C GLY A 325 15.00 9.80 -18.80
N SER A 326 14.97 10.89 -18.03
CA SER A 326 14.30 10.95 -16.72
C SER A 326 12.79 10.71 -16.77
N LEU A 327 12.12 10.96 -17.91
CA LEU A 327 10.69 10.66 -18.06
C LEU A 327 10.42 9.15 -18.06
N GLY A 328 11.31 8.37 -18.70
CA GLY A 328 11.26 6.91 -18.69
C GLY A 328 11.41 6.35 -17.28
N ALA A 329 12.33 6.90 -16.48
CA ALA A 329 12.52 6.53 -15.08
C ALA A 329 11.25 6.74 -14.24
N VAL A 330 10.56 7.88 -14.41
CA VAL A 330 9.30 8.17 -13.71
C VAL A 330 8.21 7.18 -14.11
N ILE A 331 7.99 6.95 -15.40
CA ILE A 331 6.97 6.02 -15.89
C ILE A 331 7.25 4.59 -15.38
N GLY A 332 8.51 4.16 -15.41
CA GLY A 332 8.92 2.87 -14.85
C GLY A 332 8.61 2.76 -13.36
N PHE A 333 8.95 3.78 -12.58
CA PHE A 333 8.66 3.80 -11.14
C PHE A 333 7.15 3.78 -10.84
N MET A 334 6.35 4.57 -11.58
CA MET A 334 4.89 4.55 -11.46
C MET A 334 4.33 3.16 -11.76
N THR A 335 4.81 2.52 -12.82
CA THR A 335 4.38 1.18 -13.22
C THR A 335 4.73 0.15 -12.14
N TRP A 336 5.92 0.26 -11.54
CA TRP A 336 6.36 -0.64 -10.47
C TRP A 336 5.52 -0.50 -9.19
N ILE A 337 5.19 0.74 -8.78
CA ILE A 337 4.27 0.97 -7.66
C ILE A 337 2.88 0.39 -7.98
N TRP A 338 2.39 0.59 -9.20
CA TRP A 338 1.09 0.08 -9.63
C TRP A 338 1.01 -1.45 -9.61
N ILE A 339 2.04 -2.13 -10.09
CA ILE A 339 2.17 -3.59 -10.00
C ILE A 339 2.22 -4.01 -8.51
N SER A 340 3.02 -3.32 -7.69
CA SER A 340 3.16 -3.62 -6.26
C SER A 340 1.83 -3.47 -5.51
N ALA A 341 1.10 -2.38 -5.74
CA ALA A 341 -0.22 -2.16 -5.15
C ALA A 341 -1.21 -3.23 -5.62
N THR A 342 -1.21 -3.57 -6.91
CA THR A 342 -2.05 -4.65 -7.46
C THR A 342 -1.78 -5.99 -6.75
N ILE A 343 -0.51 -6.34 -6.53
CA ILE A 343 -0.14 -7.58 -5.83
C ILE A 343 -0.61 -7.59 -4.39
N VAL A 344 -0.50 -6.45 -3.69
CA VAL A 344 -1.02 -6.32 -2.32
C VAL A 344 -2.55 -6.50 -2.31
N LEU A 345 -3.27 -5.96 -3.29
CA LEU A 345 -4.73 -6.15 -3.38
C LEU A 345 -5.10 -7.59 -3.73
N ILE A 346 -4.36 -8.27 -4.62
CA ILE A 346 -4.55 -9.71 -4.91
C ILE A 346 -4.36 -10.55 -3.64
N GLY A 347 -3.38 -10.25 -2.80
CA GLY A 347 -3.23 -10.92 -1.51
C GLY A 347 -4.40 -10.67 -0.56
N GLY A 348 -4.99 -9.47 -0.61
CA GLY A 348 -6.23 -9.14 0.08
C GLY A 348 -7.43 -9.95 -0.42
N GLU A 349 -7.59 -10.06 -1.74
CA GLU A 349 -8.65 -10.84 -2.40
C GLU A 349 -8.59 -12.31 -2.01
N ILE A 350 -7.39 -12.89 -2.01
CA ILE A 350 -7.19 -14.28 -1.59
C ILE A 350 -7.62 -14.47 -0.13
N ASN A 351 -7.29 -13.51 0.75
CA ASN A 351 -7.72 -13.54 2.15
C ASN A 351 -9.24 -13.41 2.29
N ALA A 352 -9.83 -12.43 1.62
CA ALA A 352 -11.28 -12.23 1.56
C ALA A 352 -12.00 -13.51 1.11
N GLU A 353 -11.56 -14.10 0.00
CA GLU A 353 -12.23 -15.24 -0.61
C GLU A 353 -12.00 -16.57 0.10
N MET A 354 -10.89 -16.71 0.84
CA MET A 354 -10.70 -17.81 1.79
C MET A 354 -11.68 -17.72 2.96
N GLU A 355 -11.88 -16.53 3.53
CA GLU A 355 -12.87 -16.33 4.59
C GLU A 355 -14.27 -16.60 4.06
N HIS A 356 -14.57 -16.10 2.86
CA HIS A 356 -15.83 -16.30 2.16
C HIS A 356 -16.11 -17.78 1.79
N GLN A 357 -15.10 -18.64 1.84
CA GLN A 357 -15.26 -20.07 1.57
C GLN A 357 -15.91 -20.83 2.74
N THR A 358 -15.67 -20.41 3.99
CA THR A 358 -16.11 -21.14 5.19
C THR A 358 -17.30 -20.49 5.88
N ALA A 359 -18.21 -21.30 6.43
CA ALA A 359 -19.29 -20.82 7.29
C ALA A 359 -18.84 -20.65 8.75
N LYS A 360 -17.66 -21.16 9.12
CA LYS A 360 -17.08 -20.98 10.45
C LYS A 360 -16.61 -19.55 10.63
N ASP A 361 -16.73 -19.07 11.87
CA ASP A 361 -16.30 -17.72 12.20
C ASP A 361 -14.78 -17.57 12.11
N THR A 362 -14.34 -16.75 11.17
CA THR A 362 -12.94 -16.44 10.89
C THR A 362 -12.43 -15.22 11.67
N THR A 363 -13.32 -14.51 12.35
CA THR A 363 -13.03 -13.28 13.09
C THR A 363 -12.55 -13.55 14.52
N THR A 364 -12.12 -12.50 15.21
CA THR A 364 -11.68 -12.57 16.61
C THR A 364 -12.83 -12.36 17.58
N GLY A 365 -12.79 -13.09 18.70
CA GLY A 365 -13.80 -12.98 19.75
C GLY A 365 -14.58 -14.29 19.93
N PRO A 366 -15.72 -14.24 20.66
CA PRO A 366 -16.67 -15.35 20.74
C PRO A 366 -17.19 -15.70 19.35
N ALA A 367 -17.43 -16.98 19.08
CA ALA A 367 -17.98 -17.39 17.79
C ALA A 367 -19.40 -16.85 17.60
N LEU A 368 -19.62 -16.10 16.53
CA LEU A 368 -20.92 -15.53 16.17
C LEU A 368 -21.51 -16.26 14.93
N PRO A 369 -22.85 -16.32 14.81
CA PRO A 369 -23.50 -16.83 13.61
C PRO A 369 -23.21 -15.94 12.39
N LEU A 370 -23.49 -16.45 11.19
CA LEU A 370 -23.38 -15.69 9.95
C LEU A 370 -24.33 -14.48 9.96
N GLY A 371 -23.80 -13.29 9.69
CA GLY A 371 -24.56 -12.03 9.64
C GLY A 371 -24.27 -11.08 10.82
N ASP A 372 -23.71 -11.60 11.92
CA ASP A 372 -23.47 -10.85 13.15
C ASP A 372 -21.97 -10.58 13.42
N ARG A 373 -21.06 -10.95 12.51
CA ARG A 373 -19.60 -10.89 12.73
C ARG A 373 -18.99 -9.53 12.38
N GLU A 374 -19.80 -8.57 11.91
CA GLU A 374 -19.36 -7.25 11.43
C GLU A 374 -18.23 -7.31 10.39
N ALA A 375 -18.26 -8.35 9.54
CA ALA A 375 -17.27 -8.61 8.52
C ALA A 375 -17.93 -9.35 7.35
N ARG A 376 -18.16 -8.68 6.22
CA ARG A 376 -18.97 -9.18 5.11
C ARG A 376 -18.52 -10.55 4.61
N MET A 377 -17.23 -10.72 4.35
CA MET A 377 -16.67 -11.99 3.87
C MET A 377 -16.73 -13.13 4.91
N ALA A 378 -16.86 -12.79 6.20
CA ALA A 378 -17.11 -13.77 7.24
C ALA A 378 -18.61 -13.99 7.49
N ASP A 379 -19.48 -13.08 7.06
CA ASP A 379 -20.94 -13.12 7.26
C ASP A 379 -21.69 -13.77 6.09
N THR A 380 -21.03 -13.96 4.94
CA THR A 380 -21.60 -14.59 3.75
C THR A 380 -20.81 -15.84 3.35
N VAL A 381 -21.42 -16.67 2.49
CA VAL A 381 -20.75 -17.85 1.91
C VAL A 381 -20.71 -17.72 0.39
N GLY A 382 -19.51 -17.76 -0.17
CA GLY A 382 -19.29 -17.57 -1.60
C GLY A 382 -19.83 -18.75 -2.40
N ALA A 383 -20.45 -18.48 -3.54
CA ALA A 383 -20.95 -19.51 -4.44
C ALA A 383 -19.79 -20.39 -4.94
N ALA A 384 -20.13 -21.63 -5.27
CA ALA A 384 -19.19 -22.53 -5.92
C ALA A 384 -19.02 -22.14 -7.41
N ALA A 385 -17.83 -22.40 -7.94
CA ALA A 385 -17.46 -22.09 -9.31
C ALA A 385 -17.87 -23.16 -10.33
#